data_AF-A0A849QTR5-F1
#
_entry.id   AF-A0A849QTR5-F1
#
_cell.length_a   1.000
_cell.length_b   1.000
_cell.length_c   1.000
_cell.angle_alpha   90.00
_cell.angle_beta   90.00
_cell.angle_gamma   90.00
#
_symmetry.space_group_name_H-M   'P 1'
#
loop_
_entity.id
_entity.type
_entity.pdbx_description
1 polymer ?
#
loop_
_entity_poly.entity_id
_entity_poly.type
_entity_poly.pdbx_seq_one_letter_code
_entity_poly.pdbx_strand_id
1 'polypeptide(L)'
;MGSLYKRDEPSKLKAYTSVFNTAEINSTFYSYPKSGLVLGWASHSPDDFLFSVKLNRTITHEKRLDTAAGVEDDVQRFCDLLKPLEKAGKLACILIQIPPSLKYSHAIVEGFLAILPDGIPFALEFRNRTWLTDDASRLFGNYNITPVMTDGPALPKQELASPDMAYIRWHGRGGRVWYNYRYSKRELEPWVKSIRKLSDDVDVLGYFNNHYHGYAPENCLDVLEMLGITTPNQEQMHEQLRTGQARPAARATTLAEFANLEVSSDEIEKMLLEFMDARRLERARQIKDVEILKEESDLLAADVGGYSIYMDYNGRFILHDCQDWQRGTARRRMCKHVAALLLSLPPEKGRLLLDLIKAQKWDLRPYTG
;
A
#
# COMPACT_ATOMS: atom_id res chain seq x y z
N MET A 1 12.35 -15.94 1.47
CA MET A 1 11.15 -15.23 0.99
C MET A 1 11.19 -15.25 -0.53
N GLY A 2 10.19 -15.88 -1.15
CA GLY A 2 9.98 -15.75 -2.59
C GLY A 2 9.64 -14.30 -2.86
N SER A 3 10.48 -13.64 -3.65
CA SER A 3 10.29 -12.25 -4.03
C SER A 3 10.03 -12.23 -5.53
N LEU A 4 9.07 -11.39 -5.96
CA LEU A 4 8.86 -11.09 -7.38
C LEU A 4 10.17 -10.60 -8.03
N TYR A 5 11.01 -9.92 -7.25
CA TYR A 5 12.30 -9.40 -7.68
C TYR A 5 13.44 -10.28 -7.20
N LYS A 6 14.36 -10.62 -8.10
CA LYS A 6 15.65 -11.22 -7.73
C LYS A 6 16.49 -10.18 -6.98
N ARG A 7 17.40 -10.63 -6.11
CA ARG A 7 18.25 -9.74 -5.30
C ARG A 7 19.10 -8.77 -6.14
N ASP A 8 19.53 -9.22 -7.32
CA ASP A 8 20.38 -8.45 -8.24
C ASP A 8 19.62 -7.98 -9.49
N GLU A 9 18.28 -7.84 -9.39
CA GLU A 9 17.45 -7.47 -10.55
C GLU A 9 17.78 -6.04 -11.01
N PRO A 10 18.31 -5.85 -12.25
CA PRO A 10 18.73 -4.54 -12.72
C PRO A 10 17.56 -3.60 -13.02
N SER A 11 16.37 -4.14 -13.31
CA SER A 11 15.15 -3.35 -13.53
C SER A 11 13.92 -4.02 -12.93
N LYS A 12 13.42 -3.46 -11.84
CA LYS A 12 12.17 -3.90 -11.20
C LYS A 12 10.96 -3.77 -12.14
N LEU A 13 10.93 -2.72 -12.97
CA LEU A 13 9.84 -2.53 -13.93
C LEU A 13 9.82 -3.67 -14.94
N LYS A 14 10.97 -4.02 -15.53
CA LYS A 14 11.07 -5.11 -16.50
C LYS A 14 10.70 -6.46 -15.89
N ALA A 15 11.15 -6.73 -14.66
CA ALA A 15 10.76 -7.93 -13.94
C ALA A 15 9.24 -7.98 -13.72
N TYR A 16 8.64 -6.88 -13.26
CA TYR A 16 7.20 -6.78 -13.04
C TYR A 16 6.39 -6.98 -14.33
N THR A 17 6.74 -6.27 -15.41
CA THR A 17 6.03 -6.34 -16.70
C THR A 17 6.19 -7.68 -17.40
N SER A 18 7.14 -8.53 -16.96
CA SER A 18 7.25 -9.89 -17.47
C SER A 18 6.19 -10.84 -16.86
N VAL A 19 5.59 -10.45 -15.74
CA VAL A 19 4.63 -11.28 -14.99
C VAL A 19 3.21 -10.72 -15.09
N PHE A 20 3.04 -9.40 -15.04
CA PHE A 20 1.73 -8.75 -15.06
C PHE A 20 1.63 -7.82 -16.27
N ASN A 21 0.41 -7.62 -16.75
CA ASN A 21 0.07 -6.73 -17.88
C ASN A 21 -0.45 -5.35 -17.42
N THR A 22 -0.61 -5.13 -16.12
CA THR A 22 -1.00 -3.82 -15.59
C THR A 22 -0.40 -3.54 -14.23
N ALA A 23 -0.23 -2.25 -13.89
CA ALA A 23 0.13 -1.78 -12.56
C ALA A 23 -0.71 -0.56 -12.15
N GLU A 24 -1.09 -0.51 -10.87
CA GLU A 24 -1.61 0.70 -10.23
C GLU A 24 -0.44 1.49 -9.59
N ILE A 25 -0.20 2.70 -10.09
CA ILE A 25 0.85 3.59 -9.60
C ILE A 25 0.32 4.41 -8.43
N ASN A 26 0.85 4.13 -7.24
CA ASN A 26 0.51 4.85 -6.01
C ASN A 26 1.51 5.97 -5.67
N SER A 27 2.72 6.00 -6.24
CA SER A 27 3.74 7.02 -5.92
C SER A 27 3.27 8.45 -6.24
N THR A 28 2.45 8.60 -7.28
CA THR A 28 1.83 9.86 -7.72
C THR A 28 0.87 10.47 -6.70
N PHE A 29 0.34 9.65 -5.80
CA PHE A 29 -0.48 10.10 -4.68
C PHE A 29 0.32 11.04 -3.76
N TYR A 30 1.60 10.76 -3.51
CA TYR A 30 2.42 11.52 -2.58
C TYR A 30 3.14 12.70 -3.22
N SER A 31 3.37 12.65 -4.53
CA SER A 31 4.09 13.70 -5.26
C SER A 31 3.71 13.63 -6.74
N TYR A 32 3.55 14.79 -7.38
CA TYR A 32 3.38 14.83 -8.83
C TYR A 32 4.53 14.08 -9.53
N PRO A 33 4.24 13.23 -10.53
CA PRO A 33 5.30 12.53 -11.23
C PRO A 33 6.15 13.51 -12.03
N LYS A 34 7.44 13.22 -12.16
CA LYS A 34 8.31 13.95 -13.08
C LYS A 34 8.02 13.47 -14.51
N SER A 35 7.98 14.38 -15.49
CA SER A 35 7.69 14.04 -16.88
C SER A 35 8.60 12.93 -17.43
N GLY A 36 9.90 12.96 -17.10
CA GLY A 36 10.84 11.92 -17.50
C GLY A 36 10.55 10.53 -16.92
N LEU A 37 9.93 10.46 -15.72
CA LEU A 37 9.53 9.19 -15.12
C LEU A 37 8.34 8.59 -15.87
N VAL A 38 7.33 9.40 -16.20
CA VAL A 38 6.16 8.96 -16.96
C VAL A 38 6.55 8.53 -18.37
N LEU A 39 7.44 9.28 -19.03
CA LEU A 39 8.02 8.88 -20.31
C LEU A 39 8.80 7.57 -20.19
N GLY A 40 9.53 7.39 -19.08
CA GLY A 40 10.21 6.13 -18.75
C GLY A 40 9.25 4.95 -18.66
N TRP A 41 8.10 5.11 -17.99
CA TRP A 41 7.05 4.09 -17.94
C TRP A 41 6.50 3.75 -19.33
N ALA A 42 6.15 4.77 -20.13
CA ALA A 42 5.64 4.57 -21.48
C ALA A 42 6.64 3.82 -22.39
N SER A 43 7.92 4.19 -22.30
CA SER A 43 8.97 3.71 -23.23
C SER A 43 9.58 2.36 -22.86
N HIS A 44 9.54 1.97 -21.58
CA HIS A 44 10.23 0.76 -21.08
C HIS A 44 9.26 -0.34 -20.61
N SER A 45 7.96 -0.16 -20.82
CA SER A 45 6.95 -1.20 -20.64
C SER A 45 6.55 -1.81 -21.99
N PRO A 46 6.08 -3.07 -22.02
CA PRO A 46 5.46 -3.67 -23.21
C PRO A 46 4.33 -2.83 -23.80
N ASP A 47 4.03 -3.00 -25.08
CA ASP A 47 3.03 -2.20 -25.79
C ASP A 47 1.61 -2.38 -25.26
N ASP A 48 1.29 -3.59 -24.79
CA ASP A 48 0.02 -3.99 -24.18
C ASP A 48 -0.05 -3.75 -22.66
N PHE A 49 0.99 -3.15 -22.08
CA PHE A 49 1.03 -2.91 -20.64
C PHE A 49 0.27 -1.64 -20.25
N LEU A 50 -0.67 -1.78 -19.32
CA LEU A 50 -1.55 -0.70 -18.89
C LEU A 50 -1.19 -0.16 -17.50
N PHE A 51 -1.22 1.16 -17.35
CA PHE A 51 -1.03 1.84 -16.08
C PHE A 51 -2.33 2.48 -15.60
N SER A 52 -2.76 2.14 -14.39
CA SER A 52 -3.71 2.96 -13.63
C SER A 52 -2.93 3.87 -12.70
N VAL A 53 -3.25 5.17 -12.66
CA VAL A 53 -2.46 6.15 -11.90
C VAL A 53 -3.32 6.80 -10.84
N LYS A 54 -2.87 6.74 -9.58
CA LYS A 54 -3.60 7.33 -8.48
C LYS A 54 -3.43 8.84 -8.44
N LEU A 55 -4.54 9.55 -8.38
CA LEU A 55 -4.59 11.01 -8.34
C LEU A 55 -3.86 11.56 -7.10
N ASN A 56 -3.23 12.72 -7.24
CA ASN A 56 -2.44 13.31 -6.17
C ASN A 56 -3.29 13.63 -4.91
N ARG A 57 -2.71 13.41 -3.72
CA ARG A 57 -3.36 13.67 -2.42
C ARG A 57 -3.81 15.12 -2.25
N THR A 58 -3.15 16.07 -2.89
CA THR A 58 -3.54 17.49 -2.80
C THR A 58 -4.96 17.67 -3.33
N ILE A 59 -5.34 16.98 -4.40
CA ILE A 59 -6.68 17.06 -4.99
C ILE A 59 -7.72 16.35 -4.12
N THR A 60 -7.44 15.10 -3.71
CA THR A 60 -8.44 14.23 -3.07
C THR A 60 -8.52 14.38 -1.55
N HIS A 61 -7.42 14.69 -0.86
CA HIS A 61 -7.34 14.69 0.61
C HIS A 61 -7.19 16.10 1.20
N GLU A 62 -6.40 16.97 0.57
CA GLU A 62 -6.11 18.32 1.10
C GLU A 62 -7.18 19.31 0.64
N LYS A 63 -7.39 19.44 -0.68
CA LYS A 63 -8.43 20.27 -1.29
C LYS A 63 -9.79 19.57 -1.38
N ARG A 64 -9.84 18.26 -1.13
CA ARG A 64 -11.08 17.48 -0.95
C ARG A 64 -12.08 17.65 -2.09
N LEU A 65 -11.59 17.69 -3.32
CA LEU A 65 -12.37 17.87 -4.56
C LEU A 65 -13.02 19.26 -4.72
N ASP A 66 -12.74 20.21 -3.82
CA ASP A 66 -13.37 21.52 -3.85
C ASP A 66 -12.83 22.40 -5.00
N THR A 67 -13.68 22.69 -5.99
CA THR A 67 -13.34 23.55 -7.14
C THR A 67 -12.94 24.96 -6.72
N ALA A 68 -13.50 25.48 -5.62
CA ALA A 68 -13.11 26.80 -5.09
C ALA A 68 -11.67 26.81 -4.54
N ALA A 69 -11.09 25.64 -4.24
CA ALA A 69 -9.69 25.51 -3.84
C ALA A 69 -8.73 25.38 -5.03
N GLY A 70 -9.21 25.53 -6.27
CA GLY A 70 -8.40 25.45 -7.48
C GLY A 70 -7.92 24.03 -7.79
N VAL A 71 -8.78 23.02 -7.62
CA VAL A 71 -8.47 21.63 -8.01
C VAL A 71 -8.45 21.43 -9.53
N GLU A 72 -9.10 22.31 -10.30
CA GLU A 72 -9.10 22.27 -11.77
C GLU A 72 -7.70 22.38 -12.34
N ASP A 73 -6.94 23.40 -11.93
CA ASP A 73 -5.55 23.58 -12.34
C ASP A 73 -4.66 22.39 -11.94
N ASP A 74 -4.91 21.79 -10.76
CA ASP A 74 -4.18 20.62 -10.29
C ASP A 74 -4.50 19.36 -11.11
N VAL A 75 -5.78 19.14 -11.46
CA VAL A 75 -6.22 18.04 -12.32
C VAL A 75 -5.64 18.20 -13.72
N GLN A 76 -5.72 19.40 -14.31
CA GLN A 76 -5.16 19.66 -15.64
C GLN A 76 -3.65 19.41 -15.65
N ARG A 77 -2.93 19.94 -14.66
CA ARG A 77 -1.49 19.69 -14.50
C ARG A 77 -1.19 18.20 -14.35
N PHE A 78 -2.00 17.47 -13.59
CA PHE A 78 -1.81 16.03 -13.39
C PHE A 78 -1.98 15.27 -14.70
N CYS A 79 -3.06 15.53 -15.44
CA CYS A 79 -3.34 14.90 -16.72
C CYS A 79 -2.27 15.25 -17.77
N ASP A 80 -1.80 16.50 -17.80
CA ASP A 80 -0.70 16.92 -18.68
C ASP A 80 0.59 16.13 -18.45
N LEU A 81 0.90 15.79 -17.19
CA LEU A 81 2.06 14.96 -16.85
C LEU A 81 1.89 13.51 -17.34
N LEU A 82 0.64 13.03 -17.49
CA LEU A 82 0.31 11.67 -17.93
C LEU A 82 0.13 11.52 -19.45
N LYS A 83 0.11 12.62 -20.21
CA LYS A 83 0.07 12.62 -21.68
C LYS A 83 1.01 11.61 -22.36
N PRO A 84 2.24 11.35 -21.89
CA PRO A 84 3.08 10.32 -22.50
C PRO A 84 2.49 8.90 -22.44
N LEU A 85 1.80 8.55 -21.35
CA LEU A 85 1.10 7.26 -21.23
C LEU A 85 -0.17 7.24 -22.07
N GLU A 86 -0.94 8.32 -22.04
CA GLU A 86 -2.16 8.48 -22.86
C GLU A 86 -1.84 8.32 -24.35
N LYS A 87 -0.85 9.07 -24.87
CA LYS A 87 -0.42 8.99 -26.28
C LYS A 87 0.12 7.63 -26.68
N ALA A 88 0.68 6.89 -25.73
CA ALA A 88 1.17 5.53 -25.96
C ALA A 88 0.05 4.48 -25.91
N GLY A 89 -1.19 4.86 -25.57
CA GLY A 89 -2.30 3.93 -25.34
C GLY A 89 -2.15 3.10 -24.06
N LYS A 90 -1.31 3.56 -23.11
CA LYS A 90 -0.93 2.82 -21.90
C LYS A 90 -1.54 3.39 -20.62
N LEU A 91 -2.33 4.47 -20.70
CA LEU A 91 -3.08 4.99 -19.56
C LEU A 91 -4.45 4.28 -19.50
N ALA A 92 -4.61 3.32 -18.59
CA ALA A 92 -5.89 2.64 -18.41
C ALA A 92 -6.91 3.49 -17.66
N CYS A 93 -6.50 4.11 -16.55
CA CYS A 93 -7.42 4.83 -15.68
C CYS A 93 -6.68 5.79 -14.73
N ILE A 94 -7.33 6.89 -14.35
CA ILE A 94 -6.92 7.69 -13.19
C ILE A 94 -7.80 7.34 -11.98
N LEU A 95 -7.17 6.84 -10.92
CA LEU A 95 -7.85 6.48 -9.67
C LEU A 95 -8.02 7.70 -8.75
N ILE A 96 -9.25 8.09 -8.50
CA ILE A 96 -9.70 9.10 -7.54
C ILE A 96 -10.06 8.40 -6.23
N GLN A 97 -9.07 8.08 -5.41
CA GLN A 97 -9.30 7.54 -4.06
C GLN A 97 -9.47 8.69 -3.06
N ILE A 98 -10.65 8.81 -2.45
CA ILE A 98 -10.94 9.86 -1.46
C ILE A 98 -10.75 9.37 -0.01
N PRO A 99 -10.49 10.28 0.96
CA PRO A 99 -10.38 9.88 2.35
C PRO A 99 -11.73 9.44 2.94
N PRO A 100 -11.74 8.54 3.93
CA PRO A 100 -12.99 8.11 4.60
C PRO A 100 -13.71 9.24 5.32
N SER A 101 -13.01 10.35 5.62
CA SER A 101 -13.60 11.55 6.24
C SER A 101 -14.36 12.43 5.24
N LEU A 102 -14.26 12.20 3.93
CA LEU A 102 -15.05 12.92 2.93
C LEU A 102 -16.42 12.26 2.81
N LYS A 103 -17.44 12.96 3.33
CA LYS A 103 -18.84 12.57 3.18
C LYS A 103 -19.36 13.02 1.82
N TYR A 104 -20.37 12.33 1.31
CA TYR A 104 -21.02 12.70 0.05
C TYR A 104 -21.66 14.09 0.12
N SER A 105 -21.45 14.89 -0.92
CA SER A 105 -22.09 16.18 -1.16
C SER A 105 -22.26 16.33 -2.66
N HIS A 106 -23.51 16.38 -3.12
CA HIS A 106 -23.82 16.47 -4.55
C HIS A 106 -23.04 17.60 -5.23
N ALA A 107 -23.14 18.83 -4.69
CA ALA A 107 -22.52 20.01 -5.30
C ALA A 107 -20.98 19.91 -5.40
N ILE A 108 -20.31 19.36 -4.38
CA ILE A 108 -18.85 19.19 -4.41
C ILE A 108 -18.45 18.11 -5.43
N VAL A 109 -19.20 17.02 -5.47
CA VAL A 109 -18.90 15.89 -6.37
C VAL A 109 -19.18 16.28 -7.81
N GLU A 110 -20.38 16.77 -8.12
CA GLU A 110 -20.75 17.21 -9.47
C GLU A 110 -19.80 18.30 -9.98
N GLY A 111 -19.48 19.31 -9.15
CA GLY A 111 -18.52 20.34 -9.51
C GLY A 111 -17.14 19.78 -9.85
N PHE A 112 -16.65 18.80 -9.10
CA PHE A 112 -15.38 18.13 -9.40
C PHE A 112 -15.46 17.24 -10.63
N LEU A 113 -16.55 16.50 -10.83
CA LEU A 113 -16.69 15.63 -12.00
C LEU A 113 -16.80 16.45 -13.30
N ALA A 114 -17.43 17.63 -13.24
CA ALA A 114 -17.59 18.53 -14.38
C ALA A 114 -16.30 19.15 -14.91
N ILE A 115 -15.23 19.16 -14.12
CA ILE A 115 -13.90 19.67 -14.54
C ILE A 115 -12.96 18.55 -15.03
N LEU A 116 -13.39 17.28 -14.95
CA LEU A 116 -12.56 16.19 -15.42
C LEU A 116 -12.46 16.24 -16.95
N PRO A 117 -11.25 16.05 -17.52
CA PRO A 117 -11.09 16.07 -18.96
C PRO A 117 -11.76 14.86 -19.62
N ASP A 118 -12.40 15.10 -20.77
CA ASP A 118 -12.93 14.05 -21.63
C ASP A 118 -11.84 13.13 -22.17
N GLY A 119 -12.21 11.89 -22.51
CA GLY A 119 -11.32 10.92 -23.15
C GLY A 119 -10.35 10.20 -22.21
N ILE A 120 -10.32 10.57 -20.92
CA ILE A 120 -9.55 9.85 -19.90
C ILE A 120 -10.50 9.05 -19.01
N PRO A 121 -10.30 7.72 -18.85
CA PRO A 121 -11.10 6.94 -17.91
C PRO A 121 -10.76 7.29 -16.46
N PHE A 122 -11.80 7.50 -15.64
CA PHE A 122 -11.66 7.75 -14.21
C PHE A 122 -12.38 6.68 -13.39
N ALA A 123 -11.75 6.27 -12.29
CA ALA A 123 -12.36 5.41 -11.30
C ALA A 123 -12.36 6.10 -9.93
N LEU A 124 -13.48 6.06 -9.21
CA LEU A 124 -13.62 6.72 -7.91
C LEU A 124 -13.82 5.68 -6.79
N GLU A 125 -12.94 5.74 -5.79
CA GLU A 125 -13.05 4.91 -4.58
C GLU A 125 -13.42 5.76 -3.37
N PHE A 126 -14.64 5.54 -2.87
CA PHE A 126 -15.11 6.07 -1.60
C PHE A 126 -15.04 5.02 -0.50
N ARG A 127 -14.84 5.48 0.74
CA ARG A 127 -14.71 4.61 1.94
C ARG A 127 -15.73 4.96 3.03
N ASN A 128 -16.74 5.73 2.68
CA ASN A 128 -17.74 6.24 3.60
C ASN A 128 -19.15 5.91 3.10
N ARG A 129 -19.99 5.39 4.01
CA ARG A 129 -21.35 4.91 3.71
C ARG A 129 -22.27 6.00 3.16
N THR A 130 -21.98 7.28 3.43
CA THR A 130 -22.77 8.41 2.91
C THR A 130 -22.76 8.51 1.38
N TRP A 131 -21.83 7.84 0.70
CA TRP A 131 -21.75 7.76 -0.76
C TRP A 131 -22.64 6.66 -1.36
N LEU A 132 -23.18 5.74 -0.54
CA LEU A 132 -24.09 4.69 -0.99
C LEU A 132 -25.50 5.27 -1.18
N THR A 133 -25.66 6.07 -2.23
CA THR A 133 -26.93 6.73 -2.56
C THR A 133 -27.20 6.63 -4.07
N ASP A 134 -28.47 6.58 -4.46
CA ASP A 134 -28.86 6.57 -5.88
C ASP A 134 -28.39 7.83 -6.61
N ASP A 135 -28.26 8.93 -5.88
CA ASP A 135 -27.80 10.21 -6.42
C ASP A 135 -26.33 10.15 -6.84
N ALA A 136 -25.46 9.61 -5.99
CA ALA A 136 -24.05 9.37 -6.33
C ALA A 136 -23.92 8.42 -7.52
N SER A 137 -24.72 7.34 -7.55
CA SER A 137 -24.73 6.39 -8.66
C SER A 137 -25.15 7.04 -9.99
N ARG A 138 -26.15 7.93 -9.97
CA ARG A 138 -26.55 8.70 -11.16
C ARG A 138 -25.47 9.66 -11.62
N LEU A 139 -24.81 10.38 -10.71
CA LEU A 139 -23.68 11.24 -11.08
C LEU A 139 -22.55 10.45 -11.72
N PHE A 140 -22.20 9.27 -11.17
CA PHE A 140 -21.18 8.44 -11.79
C PHE A 140 -21.57 7.99 -13.20
N GLY A 141 -22.84 7.63 -13.44
CA GLY A 141 -23.33 7.34 -14.79
C GLY A 141 -23.26 8.54 -15.74
N ASN A 142 -23.68 9.72 -15.29
CA ASN A 142 -23.72 10.93 -16.12
C ASN A 142 -22.32 11.40 -16.56
N TYR A 143 -21.32 11.20 -15.71
CA TYR A 143 -19.93 11.63 -15.96
C TYR A 143 -19.00 10.46 -16.34
N ASN A 144 -19.56 9.28 -16.66
CA ASN A 144 -18.84 8.05 -16.98
C ASN A 144 -17.72 7.68 -15.98
N ILE A 145 -18.01 7.83 -14.69
CA ILE A 145 -17.08 7.47 -13.62
C ILE A 145 -17.28 6.02 -13.24
N THR A 146 -16.19 5.27 -13.18
CA THR A 146 -16.22 3.88 -12.73
C THR A 146 -16.16 3.82 -11.20
N PRO A 147 -17.22 3.36 -10.51
CA PRO A 147 -17.12 3.12 -9.07
C PRO A 147 -16.17 1.94 -8.78
N VAL A 148 -15.25 2.13 -7.83
CA VAL A 148 -14.28 1.08 -7.46
C VAL A 148 -14.92 0.05 -6.53
N MET A 149 -14.95 -1.21 -6.96
CA MET A 149 -15.30 -2.35 -6.11
C MET A 149 -14.15 -2.65 -5.16
N THR A 150 -14.37 -2.49 -3.86
CA THR A 150 -13.32 -2.65 -2.84
C THR A 150 -13.59 -3.86 -1.95
N ASP A 151 -12.61 -4.75 -1.78
CA ASP A 151 -12.57 -5.71 -0.67
C ASP A 151 -11.79 -5.09 0.49
N GLY A 152 -12.47 -4.80 1.60
CA GLY A 152 -11.86 -4.24 2.80
C GLY A 152 -12.88 -4.00 3.92
N PRO A 153 -12.44 -3.68 5.15
CA PRO A 153 -13.33 -3.61 6.31
C PRO A 153 -14.27 -2.38 6.32
N ALA A 154 -14.03 -1.39 5.46
CA ALA A 154 -14.73 -0.10 5.53
C ALA A 154 -16.18 -0.16 5.02
N LEU A 155 -16.43 -0.91 3.93
CA LEU A 155 -17.73 -0.97 3.24
C LEU A 155 -18.02 -2.41 2.79
N PRO A 156 -19.29 -2.80 2.70
CA PRO A 156 -19.65 -4.08 2.09
C PRO A 156 -19.24 -4.08 0.61
N LYS A 157 -18.87 -5.26 0.09
CA LYS A 157 -18.61 -5.46 -1.33
C LYS A 157 -19.76 -4.89 -2.15
N GLN A 158 -19.42 -4.06 -3.13
CA GLN A 158 -20.33 -3.57 -4.15
C GLN A 158 -20.05 -4.34 -5.45
N GLU A 159 -21.08 -4.65 -6.24
CA GLU A 159 -20.93 -5.17 -7.60
C GLU A 159 -21.34 -4.06 -8.57
N LEU A 160 -20.37 -3.23 -8.94
CA LEU A 160 -20.58 -2.03 -9.74
C LEU A 160 -19.55 -1.96 -10.87
N ALA A 161 -19.97 -1.48 -12.03
CA ALA A 161 -19.13 -1.20 -13.18
C ALA A 161 -19.67 0.03 -13.92
N SER A 162 -18.81 0.68 -14.71
CA SER A 162 -19.25 1.62 -15.74
C SER A 162 -19.53 0.84 -17.04
N PRO A 163 -20.09 1.47 -18.08
CA PRO A 163 -20.26 0.85 -19.40
C PRO A 163 -18.95 0.38 -20.04
N ASP A 164 -17.81 0.99 -19.67
CA ASP A 164 -16.53 0.74 -20.33
C ASP A 164 -15.61 -0.19 -19.53
N MET A 165 -15.66 -0.15 -18.19
CA MET A 165 -14.79 -0.96 -17.35
C MET A 165 -15.33 -1.27 -15.96
N ALA A 166 -14.76 -2.31 -15.35
CA ALA A 166 -14.87 -2.61 -13.94
C ALA A 166 -13.51 -2.43 -13.24
N TYR A 167 -13.49 -1.78 -12.08
CA TYR A 167 -12.26 -1.53 -11.32
C TYR A 167 -12.36 -2.17 -9.93
N ILE A 168 -11.49 -3.13 -9.63
CA ILE A 168 -11.48 -3.89 -8.36
C ILE A 168 -10.20 -3.62 -7.59
N ARG A 169 -10.32 -3.37 -6.28
CA ARG A 169 -9.19 -3.26 -5.35
C ARG A 169 -9.35 -4.18 -4.15
N TRP A 170 -8.37 -5.05 -3.92
CA TRP A 170 -8.31 -5.92 -2.75
C TRP A 170 -7.35 -5.36 -1.70
N HIS A 171 -7.89 -4.82 -0.61
CA HIS A 171 -7.08 -4.25 0.48
C HIS A 171 -6.72 -5.26 1.57
N GLY A 172 -7.38 -6.41 1.62
CA GLY A 172 -7.28 -7.36 2.73
C GLY A 172 -8.40 -7.21 3.75
N ARG A 173 -8.59 -8.26 4.56
CA ARG A 173 -9.56 -8.34 5.66
C ARG A 173 -8.88 -8.43 7.03
N GLY A 174 -7.61 -8.03 7.11
CA GLY A 174 -6.86 -8.06 8.35
C GLY A 174 -7.43 -7.13 9.41
N GLY A 175 -7.01 -7.31 10.68
CA GLY A 175 -7.18 -6.33 11.75
C GLY A 175 -6.36 -5.06 11.50
N ARG A 176 -5.95 -4.31 12.53
CA ARG A 176 -4.92 -3.27 12.32
C ARG A 176 -3.55 -3.94 12.28
N VAL A 177 -2.77 -3.94 11.18
CA VAL A 177 -2.90 -3.28 9.86
C VAL A 177 -3.66 -4.14 8.83
N TRP A 178 -4.70 -3.59 8.18
CA TRP A 178 -5.65 -4.41 7.40
C TRP A 178 -5.05 -4.98 6.09
N TYR A 179 -3.98 -4.34 5.60
CA TYR A 179 -3.27 -4.74 4.38
C TYR A 179 -2.34 -5.94 4.60
N ASN A 180 -2.08 -6.32 5.85
CA ASN A 180 -1.35 -7.54 6.17
C ASN A 180 -2.30 -8.73 6.12
N TYR A 181 -2.64 -9.14 4.92
CA TYR A 181 -3.63 -10.18 4.68
C TYR A 181 -3.23 -11.02 3.48
N ARG A 182 -3.17 -12.34 3.65
CA ARG A 182 -3.03 -13.29 2.54
C ARG A 182 -4.39 -13.89 2.28
N TYR A 183 -4.99 -13.59 1.14
CA TYR A 183 -6.28 -14.16 0.78
C TYR A 183 -6.14 -15.67 0.57
N SER A 184 -7.12 -16.43 1.06
CA SER A 184 -7.28 -17.83 0.66
C SER A 184 -8.03 -17.93 -0.66
N LYS A 185 -7.81 -19.01 -1.42
CA LYS A 185 -8.57 -19.29 -2.66
C LYS A 185 -10.08 -19.24 -2.44
N ARG A 186 -10.56 -19.78 -1.32
CA ARG A 186 -11.99 -19.75 -0.93
C ARG A 186 -12.54 -18.32 -0.83
N GLU A 187 -11.75 -17.37 -0.36
CA GLU A 187 -12.16 -15.96 -0.26
C GLU A 187 -12.11 -15.23 -1.60
N LEU A 188 -11.27 -15.70 -2.53
CA LEU A 188 -11.16 -15.18 -3.89
C LEU A 188 -12.23 -15.76 -4.81
N GLU A 189 -12.80 -16.94 -4.53
CA GLU A 189 -13.84 -17.58 -5.36
C GLU A 189 -15.02 -16.66 -5.70
N PRO A 190 -15.62 -15.90 -4.76
CA PRO A 190 -16.71 -14.98 -5.10
C PRO A 190 -16.27 -13.86 -6.04
N TRP A 191 -15.03 -13.40 -5.91
CA TRP A 191 -14.44 -12.39 -6.78
C TRP A 191 -14.18 -12.94 -8.18
N VAL A 192 -13.62 -14.14 -8.30
CA VAL A 192 -13.41 -14.83 -9.58
C VAL A 192 -14.73 -15.02 -10.33
N LYS A 193 -15.82 -15.38 -9.62
CA LYS A 193 -17.16 -15.46 -10.23
C LYS A 193 -17.65 -14.11 -10.75
N SER A 194 -17.41 -13.03 -9.99
CA SER A 194 -17.77 -11.68 -10.41
C SER A 194 -16.96 -11.24 -11.63
N ILE A 195 -15.65 -11.49 -11.62
CA ILE A 195 -14.75 -11.14 -12.73
C ILE A 195 -15.20 -11.86 -14.00
N ARG A 196 -15.47 -13.18 -13.95
CA ARG A 196 -15.95 -13.95 -15.12
C ARG A 196 -17.22 -13.36 -15.72
N LYS A 197 -18.17 -12.94 -14.87
CA LYS A 197 -19.42 -12.32 -15.32
C LYS A 197 -19.17 -10.94 -15.96
N LEU A 198 -18.35 -10.12 -15.32
CA LEU A 198 -18.08 -8.75 -15.79
C LEU A 198 -17.27 -8.74 -17.08
N SER A 199 -16.35 -9.69 -17.25
CA SER A 199 -15.50 -9.79 -18.43
C SER A 199 -16.25 -10.15 -19.71
N ASP A 200 -17.51 -10.55 -19.63
CA ASP A 200 -18.37 -10.77 -20.79
C ASP A 200 -18.79 -9.44 -21.44
N ASP A 201 -18.85 -8.36 -20.65
CA ASP A 201 -19.40 -7.07 -21.06
C ASP A 201 -18.34 -5.95 -21.13
N VAL A 202 -17.37 -5.95 -20.19
CA VAL A 202 -16.42 -4.84 -20.00
C VAL A 202 -15.01 -5.30 -19.64
N ASP A 203 -14.04 -4.43 -19.84
CA ASP A 203 -12.67 -4.66 -19.36
C ASP A 203 -12.62 -4.65 -17.82
N VAL A 204 -11.90 -5.60 -17.22
CA VAL A 204 -11.79 -5.71 -15.75
C VAL A 204 -10.35 -5.42 -15.30
N LEU A 205 -10.17 -4.31 -14.59
CA LEU A 205 -8.91 -3.94 -13.96
C LEU A 205 -8.95 -4.35 -12.47
N GLY A 206 -7.99 -5.18 -12.05
CA GLY A 206 -7.93 -5.70 -10.69
C GLY A 206 -6.58 -5.47 -10.03
N TYR A 207 -6.57 -4.84 -8.85
CA TYR A 207 -5.34 -4.50 -8.13
C TYR A 207 -5.33 -4.98 -6.68
N PHE A 208 -4.34 -5.79 -6.34
CA PHE A 208 -4.08 -6.22 -4.97
C PHE A 208 -3.18 -5.21 -4.25
N ASN A 209 -3.67 -4.72 -3.10
CA ASN A 209 -3.00 -3.72 -2.26
C ASN A 209 -2.60 -4.27 -0.88
N ASN A 210 -2.69 -5.59 -0.69
CA ASN A 210 -2.27 -6.35 0.49
C ASN A 210 -0.76 -6.69 0.44
N HIS A 211 0.08 -5.67 0.31
CA HIS A 211 1.49 -5.82 -0.11
C HIS A 211 2.44 -6.51 0.89
N TYR A 212 2.01 -6.76 2.12
CA TYR A 212 2.86 -7.37 3.14
C TYR A 212 3.35 -8.75 2.69
N HIS A 213 4.59 -9.07 3.02
CA HIS A 213 5.21 -10.39 2.75
C HIS A 213 5.18 -10.87 1.30
N GLY A 214 4.84 -10.01 0.33
CA GLY A 214 4.64 -10.40 -1.05
C GLY A 214 3.32 -11.11 -1.33
N TYR A 215 2.30 -10.96 -0.47
CA TYR A 215 0.99 -11.59 -0.67
C TYR A 215 0.25 -11.07 -1.91
N ALA A 216 0.37 -9.78 -2.23
CA ALA A 216 -0.32 -9.19 -3.37
C ALA A 216 0.04 -9.84 -4.73
N PRO A 217 1.32 -10.00 -5.11
CA PRO A 217 1.69 -10.75 -6.32
C PRO A 217 1.20 -12.21 -6.33
N GLU A 218 1.28 -12.89 -5.19
CA GLU A 218 0.81 -14.28 -5.08
C GLU A 218 -0.70 -14.38 -5.27
N ASN A 219 -1.49 -13.56 -4.57
CA ASN A 219 -2.94 -13.59 -4.69
C ASN A 219 -3.42 -13.12 -6.08
N CYS A 220 -2.66 -12.25 -6.76
CA CYS A 220 -2.91 -11.95 -8.16
C CYS A 220 -2.76 -13.20 -9.04
N LEU A 221 -1.69 -13.97 -8.85
CA LEU A 221 -1.47 -15.22 -9.58
C LEU A 221 -2.48 -16.32 -9.18
N ASP A 222 -2.96 -16.36 -7.94
CA ASP A 222 -4.09 -17.21 -7.53
C ASP A 222 -5.35 -16.89 -8.34
N VAL A 223 -5.70 -15.60 -8.50
CA VAL A 223 -6.87 -15.20 -9.30
C VAL A 223 -6.71 -15.58 -10.76
N LEU A 224 -5.54 -15.32 -11.36
CA LEU A 224 -5.27 -15.70 -12.75
C LEU A 224 -5.36 -17.22 -12.96
N GLU A 225 -4.83 -18.01 -12.02
CA GLU A 225 -4.90 -19.48 -12.02
C GLU A 225 -6.36 -19.95 -11.92
N MET A 226 -7.15 -19.35 -11.02
CA MET A 226 -8.58 -19.67 -10.85
C MET A 226 -9.46 -19.24 -12.04
N LEU A 227 -9.03 -18.22 -12.79
CA LEU A 227 -9.64 -17.82 -14.05
C LEU A 227 -9.25 -18.77 -15.20
N GLY A 228 -8.12 -19.48 -15.08
CA GLY A 228 -7.60 -20.38 -16.11
C GLY A 228 -6.88 -19.64 -17.25
N ILE A 229 -6.29 -18.47 -16.96
CA ILE A 229 -5.65 -17.58 -17.94
C ILE A 229 -4.18 -17.34 -17.66
N THR A 230 -3.54 -18.20 -16.85
CA THR A 230 -2.11 -18.09 -16.56
C THR A 230 -1.25 -18.42 -17.78
N THR A 231 -0.13 -17.73 -17.89
CA THR A 231 0.96 -18.06 -18.81
C THR A 231 1.99 -18.98 -18.13
N PRO A 232 2.82 -19.71 -18.89
CA PRO A 232 3.87 -20.55 -18.30
C PRO A 232 4.84 -19.77 -17.39
N ASN A 233 5.15 -18.51 -17.73
CA ASN A 233 6.00 -17.66 -16.89
C ASN A 233 5.31 -17.30 -15.56
N GLN A 234 4.00 -17.02 -15.59
CA GLN A 234 3.22 -16.75 -14.39
C GLN A 234 3.11 -17.98 -13.50
N GLU A 235 2.93 -19.18 -14.07
CA GLU A 235 2.91 -20.44 -13.31
C GLU A 235 4.24 -20.70 -12.60
N GLN A 236 5.36 -20.50 -13.29
CA GLN A 236 6.69 -20.61 -12.68
C GLN A 236 6.90 -19.58 -11.56
N MET A 237 6.53 -18.32 -11.79
CA MET A 237 6.62 -17.27 -10.77
C MET A 237 5.71 -17.59 -9.57
N HIS A 238 4.53 -18.14 -9.81
CA HIS A 238 3.59 -18.51 -8.78
C HIS A 238 4.16 -19.59 -7.86
N GLU A 239 4.75 -20.64 -8.45
CA GLU A 239 5.41 -21.70 -7.70
C GLU A 239 6.61 -21.16 -6.90
N GLN A 240 7.40 -20.25 -7.49
CA GLN A 240 8.50 -19.58 -6.79
C GLN A 240 8.02 -18.79 -5.57
N LEU A 241 6.92 -18.05 -5.68
CA LEU A 241 6.36 -17.29 -4.56
C LEU A 241 5.84 -18.22 -3.46
N ARG A 242 5.12 -19.29 -3.83
CA ARG A 242 4.60 -20.29 -2.89
C ARG A 242 5.73 -21.03 -2.15
N THR A 243 6.72 -21.53 -2.88
CA THR A 243 7.86 -22.30 -2.32
C THR A 243 8.83 -21.43 -1.54
N GLY A 244 9.10 -20.20 -2.00
CA GLY A 244 9.96 -19.25 -1.29
C GLY A 244 9.35 -18.72 0.02
N GLN A 245 8.06 -18.98 0.26
CA GLN A 245 7.35 -18.73 1.52
C GLN A 245 7.29 -19.97 2.44
N ALA A 246 7.73 -21.16 2.01
CA ALA A 246 7.91 -22.28 2.92
C ALA A 246 8.96 -21.90 3.98
N ARG A 247 8.48 -21.47 5.16
CA ARG A 247 9.33 -21.06 6.28
C ARG A 247 10.24 -22.23 6.64
N PRO A 248 11.58 -22.10 6.62
CA PRO A 248 12.39 -22.91 7.52
C PRO A 248 11.88 -22.57 8.92
N ALA A 249 11.56 -23.59 9.73
CA ALA A 249 11.27 -23.37 11.14
C ALA A 249 12.47 -22.66 11.77
N ALA A 250 12.35 -21.35 11.97
CA ALA A 250 13.35 -20.60 12.70
C ALA A 250 13.34 -21.16 14.12
N ARG A 251 14.50 -21.64 14.57
CA ARG A 251 14.71 -22.07 15.96
C ARG A 251 14.31 -20.88 16.82
N ALA A 252 13.19 -21.00 17.54
CA ALA A 252 12.73 -19.98 18.45
C ALA A 252 13.83 -19.77 19.48
N THR A 253 14.57 -18.67 19.36
CA THR A 253 15.36 -18.11 20.45
C THR A 253 14.31 -17.64 21.46
N THR A 254 13.89 -18.52 22.36
CA THR A 254 12.87 -18.19 23.35
C THR A 254 13.46 -17.16 24.31
N LEU A 255 12.62 -16.25 24.83
CA LEU A 255 12.97 -15.27 25.87
C LEU A 255 13.68 -15.91 27.09
N ALA A 256 13.55 -17.22 27.27
CA ALA A 256 14.26 -18.01 28.28
C ALA A 256 15.79 -18.01 28.11
N GLU A 257 16.34 -17.74 26.92
CA GLU A 257 17.79 -17.67 26.71
C GLU A 257 18.42 -16.36 27.22
N PHE A 258 17.60 -15.35 27.60
CA PHE A 258 18.07 -14.02 27.99
C PHE A 258 17.81 -13.64 29.45
N ALA A 259 17.16 -14.50 30.23
CA ALA A 259 16.65 -14.23 31.58
C ALA A 259 17.70 -13.96 32.69
N ASN A 260 18.96 -13.66 32.34
CA ASN A 260 20.08 -13.50 33.28
C ASN A 260 20.87 -12.18 33.09
N LEU A 261 20.28 -11.15 32.48
CA LEU A 261 20.89 -9.82 32.42
C LEU A 261 19.98 -8.78 33.09
N GLU A 262 20.42 -8.24 34.23
CA GLU A 262 19.78 -7.05 34.83
C GLU A 262 19.98 -5.84 33.91
N VAL A 263 19.08 -5.65 32.95
CA VAL A 263 19.09 -4.50 32.05
C VAL A 263 18.25 -3.37 32.66
N SER A 264 18.88 -2.23 32.92
CA SER A 264 18.18 -1.03 33.37
C SER A 264 17.61 -0.24 32.19
N SER A 265 16.53 0.52 32.42
CA SER A 265 15.99 1.46 31.41
C SER A 265 17.03 2.47 30.94
N ASP A 266 17.94 2.89 31.83
CA ASP A 266 19.04 3.82 31.51
C ASP A 266 20.01 3.24 30.47
N GLU A 267 20.14 1.92 30.42
CA GLU A 267 21.00 1.24 29.44
C GLU A 267 20.38 1.26 28.04
N ILE A 268 19.06 1.03 27.93
CA ILE A 268 18.33 1.15 26.66
C ILE A 268 18.43 2.58 26.13
N GLU A 269 18.29 3.57 27.00
CA GLU A 269 18.40 4.98 26.63
C GLU A 269 19.79 5.33 26.08
N LYS A 270 20.85 4.83 26.71
CA LYS A 270 22.24 5.01 26.22
C LYS A 270 22.42 4.43 24.82
N MET A 271 21.84 3.25 24.56
CA MET A 271 21.89 2.64 23.23
C MET A 271 21.08 3.39 22.19
N LEU A 272 19.91 3.92 22.56
CA LEU A 272 19.08 4.71 21.66
C LEU A 272 19.82 5.95 21.15
N LEU A 273 20.69 6.56 21.97
CA LEU A 273 21.52 7.70 21.58
C LEU A 273 22.53 7.39 20.46
N GLU A 274 22.78 6.11 20.15
CA GLU A 274 23.55 5.73 18.96
C GLU A 274 22.75 5.93 17.66
N PHE A 275 21.42 5.93 17.75
CA PHE A 275 20.50 6.05 16.62
C PHE A 275 19.78 7.40 16.54
N MET A 276 19.86 8.23 17.58
CA MET A 276 19.11 9.49 17.66
C MET A 276 19.79 10.53 18.56
N ASP A 277 19.40 11.80 18.39
CA ASP A 277 19.83 12.89 19.27
C ASP A 277 19.06 12.92 20.61
N ALA A 278 19.68 13.52 21.64
CA ALA A 278 19.12 13.59 23.00
C ALA A 278 17.75 14.30 23.06
N ARG A 279 17.52 15.34 22.25
CA ARG A 279 16.23 16.06 22.19
C ARG A 279 15.11 15.15 21.65
N ARG A 280 15.44 14.22 20.76
CA ARG A 280 14.48 13.25 20.22
C ARG A 280 14.18 12.14 21.21
N LEU A 281 15.18 11.68 21.97
CA LEU A 281 14.99 10.74 23.06
C LEU A 281 14.09 11.34 24.16
N GLU A 282 14.29 12.61 24.52
CA GLU A 282 13.44 13.31 25.48
C GLU A 282 11.97 13.36 25.00
N ARG A 283 11.74 13.66 23.71
CA ARG A 283 10.39 13.61 23.11
C ARG A 283 9.82 12.20 23.02
N ALA A 284 10.65 11.15 23.00
CA ALA A 284 10.19 9.78 23.04
C ALA A 284 9.60 9.45 24.42
N ARG A 285 10.27 9.86 25.51
CA ARG A 285 9.79 9.68 26.90
C ARG A 285 8.42 10.33 27.18
N GLN A 286 8.08 11.36 26.42
CA GLN A 286 6.80 12.07 26.57
C GLN A 286 5.62 11.33 25.92
N ILE A 287 5.86 10.30 25.10
CA ILE A 287 4.81 9.52 24.44
C ILE A 287 4.37 8.42 25.40
N LYS A 288 3.15 8.54 25.93
CA LYS A 288 2.57 7.55 26.86
C LYS A 288 1.63 6.56 26.18
N ASP A 289 1.08 6.93 25.03
CA ASP A 289 0.14 6.12 24.27
C ASP A 289 0.93 5.12 23.42
N VAL A 290 1.29 3.98 24.03
CA VAL A 290 1.92 2.85 23.35
C VAL A 290 1.06 1.61 23.55
N GLU A 291 0.52 1.07 22.47
CA GLU A 291 -0.32 -0.13 22.48
C GLU A 291 0.31 -1.22 21.61
N ILE A 292 0.62 -2.37 22.21
CA ILE A 292 1.07 -3.55 21.44
C ILE A 292 -0.15 -4.19 20.80
N LEU A 293 -0.22 -4.12 19.47
CA LEU A 293 -1.33 -4.65 18.68
C LEU A 293 -1.17 -6.15 18.40
N LYS A 294 0.08 -6.59 18.20
CA LYS A 294 0.40 -7.98 17.88
C LYS A 294 1.83 -8.32 18.29
N GLU A 295 2.01 -9.43 18.99
CA GLU A 295 3.32 -9.97 19.36
C GLU A 295 3.35 -11.49 19.09
N GLU A 296 4.25 -11.90 18.20
CA GLU A 296 4.52 -13.31 17.88
C GLU A 296 6.04 -13.55 17.95
N SER A 297 6.47 -14.81 17.82
CA SER A 297 7.89 -15.20 17.91
C SER A 297 8.80 -14.50 16.89
N ASP A 298 8.26 -14.04 15.76
CA ASP A 298 9.02 -13.36 14.70
C ASP A 298 8.49 -11.95 14.36
N LEU A 299 7.54 -11.43 15.14
CA LEU A 299 6.84 -10.19 14.81
C LEU A 299 6.44 -9.35 16.02
N LEU A 300 6.58 -8.02 15.89
CA LEU A 300 5.95 -7.04 16.77
C LEU A 300 5.26 -5.94 15.97
N ALA A 301 3.98 -5.70 16.26
CA ALA A 301 3.22 -4.56 15.74
C ALA A 301 2.66 -3.73 16.91
N ALA A 302 2.76 -2.41 16.81
CA ALA A 302 2.29 -1.49 17.85
C ALA A 302 1.73 -0.19 17.28
N ASP A 303 0.79 0.42 17.99
CA ASP A 303 0.39 1.81 17.82
C ASP A 303 1.16 2.67 18.83
N VAL A 304 1.76 3.77 18.37
CA VAL A 304 2.51 4.70 19.21
C VAL A 304 2.08 6.12 18.89
N GLY A 305 1.23 6.69 19.75
CA GLY A 305 0.68 8.04 19.58
C GLY A 305 -0.08 8.21 18.26
N GLY A 306 -0.79 7.16 17.80
CA GLY A 306 -1.54 7.15 16.55
C GLY A 306 -0.71 6.82 15.30
N TYR A 307 0.54 6.40 15.46
CA TYR A 307 1.41 5.95 14.37
C TYR A 307 1.66 4.44 14.46
N SER A 308 1.64 3.76 13.31
CA SER A 308 1.86 2.31 13.26
C SER A 308 3.35 1.97 13.17
N ILE A 309 3.82 1.06 14.03
CA ILE A 309 5.16 0.47 13.97
C ILE A 309 5.03 -1.03 13.78
N TYR A 310 5.82 -1.58 12.86
CA TYR A 310 5.86 -3.00 12.56
C TYR A 310 7.32 -3.46 12.44
N MET A 311 7.73 -4.39 13.29
CA MET A 311 9.08 -4.94 13.38
C MET A 311 9.05 -6.43 13.04
N ASP A 312 9.63 -6.80 11.89
CA ASP A 312 9.79 -8.19 11.48
C ASP A 312 11.19 -8.66 11.85
N TYR A 313 11.28 -9.61 12.78
CA TYR A 313 12.54 -10.09 13.32
C TYR A 313 13.30 -10.95 12.30
N ASN A 314 12.57 -11.71 11.49
CA ASN A 314 13.12 -12.60 10.47
C ASN A 314 13.54 -11.83 9.21
N GLY A 315 12.66 -10.94 8.75
CA GLY A 315 12.88 -10.03 7.64
C GLY A 315 13.88 -8.92 7.97
N ARG A 316 14.17 -8.71 9.27
CA ARG A 316 15.09 -7.70 9.79
C ARG A 316 14.74 -6.32 9.27
N PHE A 317 13.49 -5.92 9.39
CA PHE A 317 13.06 -4.58 8.98
C PHE A 317 12.07 -3.96 9.96
N ILE A 318 12.07 -2.64 9.98
CA ILE A 318 11.10 -1.83 10.72
C ILE A 318 10.33 -0.99 9.72
N LEU A 319 9.00 -1.16 9.67
CA LEU A 319 8.07 -0.31 8.94
C LEU A 319 7.42 0.67 9.90
N HIS A 320 7.40 1.94 9.52
CA HIS A 320 6.76 2.98 10.31
C HIS A 320 6.31 4.16 9.44
N ASP A 321 5.15 4.74 9.77
CA ASP A 321 4.42 5.76 9.01
C ASP A 321 4.67 7.21 9.49
N CYS A 322 5.57 7.42 10.45
CA CYS A 322 5.93 8.77 10.89
C CYS A 322 6.80 9.53 9.89
N GLN A 323 6.47 10.79 9.61
CA GLN A 323 7.29 11.67 8.74
C GLN A 323 8.75 11.81 9.20
N ASP A 324 8.98 11.84 10.52
CA ASP A 324 10.32 11.94 11.10
C ASP A 324 11.16 10.69 10.82
N TRP A 325 10.50 9.53 10.81
CA TRP A 325 11.07 8.25 10.40
C TRP A 325 11.44 8.28 8.92
N GLN A 326 10.52 8.67 8.04
CA GLN A 326 10.76 8.75 6.59
C GLN A 326 12.00 9.59 6.24
N ARG A 327 12.21 10.72 6.93
CA ARG A 327 13.40 11.57 6.73
C ARG A 327 14.69 10.97 7.32
N GLY A 328 14.58 10.05 8.26
CA GLY A 328 15.69 9.44 8.99
C GLY A 328 16.24 8.14 8.39
N THR A 329 15.44 7.42 7.60
CA THR A 329 15.78 6.07 7.08
C THR A 329 17.11 6.03 6.32
N ALA A 330 17.38 7.01 5.44
CA ALA A 330 18.62 7.08 4.66
C ALA A 330 19.89 7.19 5.52
N ARG A 331 19.76 7.74 6.74
CA ARG A 331 20.86 7.88 7.71
C ARG A 331 20.74 6.89 8.86
N ARG A 332 19.83 5.90 8.75
CA ARG A 332 19.50 4.93 9.80
C ARG A 332 19.18 5.57 11.16
N ARG A 333 18.61 6.78 11.13
CA ARG A 333 18.25 7.55 12.33
C ARG A 333 16.85 7.17 12.78
N MET A 334 16.71 6.77 14.04
CA MET A 334 15.40 6.45 14.62
C MET A 334 14.58 7.71 14.93
N CYS A 335 13.25 7.58 14.87
CA CYS A 335 12.33 8.62 15.31
C CYS A 335 11.93 8.42 16.78
N LYS A 336 11.26 9.41 17.35
CA LYS A 336 10.76 9.35 18.74
C LYS A 336 9.77 8.20 19.01
N HIS A 337 8.91 7.82 18.05
CA HIS A 337 7.92 6.76 18.26
C HIS A 337 8.56 5.36 18.37
N VAL A 338 9.54 5.05 17.51
CA VAL A 338 10.28 3.77 17.62
C VAL A 338 11.06 3.69 18.93
N ALA A 339 11.66 4.80 19.38
CA ALA A 339 12.28 4.87 20.69
C ALA A 339 11.26 4.68 21.82
N ALA A 340 10.08 5.31 21.74
CA ALA A 340 9.02 5.15 22.74
C ALA A 340 8.51 3.70 22.83
N LEU A 341 8.36 3.01 21.68
CA LEU A 341 8.05 1.59 21.67
C LEU A 341 9.14 0.76 22.36
N LEU A 342 10.41 0.98 22.02
CA LEU A 342 11.51 0.21 22.61
C LEU A 342 11.64 0.45 24.12
N LEU A 343 11.34 1.65 24.60
CA LEU A 343 11.30 2.00 26.03
C LEU A 343 10.07 1.44 26.76
N SER A 344 8.96 1.17 26.06
CA SER A 344 7.76 0.60 26.67
C SER A 344 7.81 -0.94 26.77
N LEU A 345 8.74 -1.59 26.08
CA LEU A 345 8.96 -3.04 26.17
C LEU A 345 9.69 -3.39 27.47
N PRO A 346 9.60 -4.66 27.94
CA PRO A 346 10.48 -5.16 29.00
C PRO A 346 11.96 -4.83 28.69
N PRO A 347 12.76 -4.34 29.65
CA PRO A 347 14.11 -3.83 29.36
C PRO A 347 15.02 -4.79 28.59
N GLU A 348 14.99 -6.07 28.94
CA GLU A 348 15.74 -7.13 28.26
C GLU A 348 15.36 -7.26 26.78
N LYS A 349 14.07 -7.11 26.46
CA LYS A 349 13.58 -7.18 25.09
C LYS A 349 13.95 -5.93 24.29
N GLY A 350 13.84 -4.74 24.90
CA GLY A 350 14.27 -3.48 24.28
C GLY A 350 15.77 -3.51 23.95
N ARG A 351 16.59 -4.03 24.87
CA ARG A 351 18.03 -4.26 24.67
C ARG A 351 18.30 -5.21 23.52
N LEU A 352 17.69 -6.41 23.53
CA LEU A 352 17.87 -7.41 22.49
C LEU A 352 17.55 -6.84 21.10
N LEU A 353 16.43 -6.13 20.96
CA LEU A 353 16.05 -5.52 19.68
C LEU A 353 17.07 -4.48 19.22
N LEU A 354 17.57 -3.63 20.11
CA LEU A 354 18.61 -2.65 19.77
C LEU A 354 19.92 -3.31 19.34
N ASP A 355 20.34 -4.37 20.04
CA ASP A 355 21.52 -5.16 19.68
C ASP A 355 21.34 -5.82 18.30
N LEU A 356 20.17 -6.40 18.03
CA LEU A 356 19.84 -6.99 16.73
C LEU A 356 19.83 -5.95 15.61
N ILE A 357 19.21 -4.79 15.83
CA ILE A 357 19.15 -3.69 14.84
C ILE A 357 20.54 -3.17 14.51
N LYS A 358 21.39 -3.01 15.54
CA LYS A 358 22.79 -2.57 15.43
C LYS A 358 23.62 -3.60 14.66
N ALA A 359 23.63 -4.85 15.13
CA ALA A 359 24.50 -5.90 14.62
C ALA A 359 24.08 -6.40 13.23
N GLN A 360 22.79 -6.55 12.98
CA GLN A 360 22.28 -7.27 11.79
C GLN A 360 21.80 -6.35 10.67
N LYS A 361 22.13 -5.05 10.74
CA LYS A 361 21.79 -4.02 9.74
C LYS A 361 20.34 -4.08 9.27
N TRP A 362 19.39 -3.95 10.20
CA TRP A 362 17.97 -3.96 9.85
C TRP A 362 17.61 -2.84 8.88
N ASP A 363 16.73 -3.14 7.92
CA ASP A 363 16.20 -2.18 6.97
C ASP A 363 15.16 -1.27 7.64
N LEU A 364 15.44 0.02 7.69
CA LEU A 364 14.48 1.02 8.18
C LEU A 364 13.65 1.50 7.00
N ARG A 365 12.39 1.09 6.93
CA ARG A 365 11.50 1.31 5.78
C ARG A 365 10.37 2.27 6.15
N PRO A 366 10.11 3.31 5.35
CA PRO A 366 8.90 4.08 5.52
C PRO A 366 7.69 3.20 5.16
N TYR A 367 6.52 3.47 5.74
CA TYR A 367 5.27 2.79 5.38
C TYR A 367 4.86 2.99 3.91
N THR A 368 5.49 3.94 3.22
CA THR A 368 5.35 4.14 1.78
C THR A 368 6.23 3.14 1.03
N GLY A 369 5.61 2.09 0.49
CA GLY A 369 6.18 1.28 -0.60
C GLY A 369 6.31 2.09 -1.88
#